data_AF-A0A3C0CJJ4-F1
#
_entry.id   AF-A0A3C0CJJ4-F1
#
_cell.length_a   1.000
_cell.length_b   1.000
_cell.length_c   1.000
_cell.angle_alpha   90.00
_cell.angle_beta   90.00
_cell.angle_gamma   90.00
#
_symmetry.space_group_name_H-M   'P 1'
#
loop_
_entity.id
_entity.type
_entity.pdbx_description
1 polymer ?
#
loop_
_entity_poly.entity_id
_entity_poly.type
_entity_poly.pdbx_seq_one_letter_code
_entity_poly.pdbx_strand_id
1 'polypeptide(L)'
;GDTVALNAAVGKEKKASGTVAWSSSNTKVASVNSRGLLTAVDGGTASITAKSIDGGTVACKVNVSVPATGIFLNMTDIVLQTGETRSLNARVEPSDATDKVQWSTSDARVVAVDRSGKIRAVAGGSAAVTAKAGAFS
;
A
#
# COMPACT_ATOMS: atom_id res chain seq x y z
N GLY A 1 13.63 -2.78 -8.64
CA GLY A 1 12.85 -3.66 -7.76
C GLY A 1 13.14 -5.11 -8.10
N ASP A 2 12.54 -6.01 -7.33
CA ASP A 2 12.67 -7.45 -7.51
C ASP A 2 12.04 -7.92 -8.82
N THR A 3 12.49 -9.07 -9.32
CA THR A 3 11.97 -9.68 -10.56
C THR A 3 11.47 -11.09 -10.31
N VAL A 4 10.39 -11.47 -11.01
CA VAL A 4 9.80 -12.82 -10.97
C VAL A 4 9.47 -13.23 -12.40
N ALA A 5 9.87 -14.43 -12.81
CA ALA A 5 9.48 -14.96 -14.12
C ALA A 5 8.04 -15.50 -14.07
N LEU A 6 7.16 -15.03 -14.94
CA LEU A 6 5.83 -15.61 -15.11
C LEU A 6 5.86 -16.72 -16.15
N ASN A 7 5.27 -17.86 -15.81
CA ASN A 7 5.06 -18.95 -16.77
C ASN A 7 3.63 -18.86 -17.30
N ALA A 8 3.47 -18.49 -18.58
CA ALA A 8 2.21 -18.68 -19.30
C ALA A 8 2.23 -20.03 -20.03
N ALA A 9 1.18 -20.82 -19.82
CA ALA A 9 0.91 -22.05 -20.55
C ALA A 9 -0.23 -21.79 -21.55
N VAL A 10 -0.08 -22.29 -22.78
CA VAL A 10 -1.16 -22.37 -23.76
C VAL A 10 -1.52 -23.85 -23.87
N GLY A 11 -2.64 -24.26 -23.28
CA GLY A 11 -3.05 -25.67 -23.15
C GLY A 11 -2.48 -26.39 -21.91
N LYS A 12 -2.61 -27.73 -21.84
CA LYS A 12 -2.23 -28.59 -20.68
C LYS A 12 -0.70 -28.74 -20.45
N GLU A 13 0.13 -27.95 -21.12
CA GLU A 13 1.59 -28.11 -21.12
C GLU A 13 2.29 -26.87 -20.53
N LYS A 14 3.27 -27.11 -19.65
CA LYS A 14 3.93 -26.14 -18.75
C LYS A 14 4.78 -25.06 -19.44
N LYS A 15 4.75 -24.95 -20.78
CA LYS A 15 5.48 -23.92 -21.52
C LYS A 15 4.76 -23.60 -22.82
N ALA A 16 4.34 -22.35 -23.00
CA ALA A 16 3.84 -21.90 -24.30
C ALA A 16 4.97 -21.98 -25.35
N SER A 17 4.76 -22.78 -26.41
CA SER A 17 5.62 -22.81 -27.61
C SER A 17 5.18 -21.82 -28.69
N GLY A 18 4.26 -20.91 -28.38
CA GLY A 18 3.82 -19.82 -29.24
C GLY A 18 4.12 -18.44 -28.63
N THR A 19 4.22 -17.41 -29.46
CA THR A 19 4.46 -16.02 -29.02
C THR A 19 3.26 -15.51 -28.21
N VAL A 20 3.45 -15.36 -26.90
CA VAL A 20 2.45 -14.75 -25.99
C VAL A 20 2.70 -13.25 -25.91
N ALA A 21 1.67 -12.45 -26.14
CA ALA A 21 1.73 -11.00 -25.92
C ALA A 21 1.43 -10.70 -24.45
N TRP A 22 2.35 -9.99 -23.79
CA TRP A 22 2.22 -9.59 -22.40
C TRP A 22 1.89 -8.10 -22.29
N SER A 23 1.02 -7.75 -21.35
CA SER A 23 0.75 -6.35 -21.01
C SER A 23 0.51 -6.18 -19.51
N SER A 24 0.74 -4.95 -19.03
CA SER A 24 0.42 -4.53 -17.67
C SER A 24 -0.60 -3.41 -17.69
N SER A 25 -1.56 -3.43 -16.77
CA SER A 25 -2.50 -2.32 -16.58
C SER A 25 -1.84 -1.09 -15.95
N ASN A 26 -0.69 -1.25 -15.28
CA ASN A 26 0.06 -0.16 -14.67
C ASN A 26 1.56 -0.49 -14.57
N THR A 27 2.33 -0.05 -15.56
CA THR A 27 3.78 -0.28 -15.64
C THR A 27 4.58 0.48 -14.59
N LYS A 28 4.01 1.52 -13.96
CA LYS A 28 4.64 2.21 -12.84
C LYS A 28 4.63 1.37 -11.57
N VAL A 29 3.68 0.44 -11.42
CA VAL A 29 3.62 -0.49 -10.28
C VAL A 29 4.32 -1.80 -10.60
N ALA A 30 3.98 -2.42 -11.73
CA ALA A 30 4.61 -3.66 -12.19
C ALA A 30 4.71 -3.68 -13.71
N SER A 31 5.90 -3.95 -14.23
CA SER A 31 6.14 -4.07 -15.67
C SER A 31 6.40 -5.52 -16.06
N VAL A 32 6.07 -5.90 -17.29
CA VAL A 32 6.32 -7.22 -17.86
C VAL A 32 6.94 -7.06 -19.23
N ASN A 33 7.98 -7.82 -19.53
CA ASN A 33 8.60 -7.79 -20.86
C ASN A 33 7.99 -8.84 -21.81
N SER A 34 8.43 -8.85 -23.07
CA SER A 34 7.95 -9.80 -24.10
C SER A 34 8.23 -11.28 -23.80
N ARG A 35 9.12 -11.57 -22.83
CA ARG A 35 9.42 -12.93 -22.37
C ARG A 35 8.62 -13.33 -21.13
N GLY A 36 7.72 -12.48 -20.64
CA GLY A 36 6.94 -12.72 -19.42
C GLY A 36 7.74 -12.50 -18.13
N LEU A 37 8.89 -11.82 -18.18
CA LEU A 37 9.60 -11.43 -16.96
C LEU A 37 8.91 -10.23 -16.33
N LEU A 38 8.38 -10.42 -15.12
CA LEU A 38 7.76 -9.40 -14.29
C LEU A 38 8.83 -8.67 -13.47
N THR A 39 8.75 -7.35 -13.42
CA THR A 39 9.57 -6.50 -12.55
C THR A 39 8.67 -5.65 -11.68
N ALA A 40 8.87 -5.74 -10.35
CA ALA A 40 8.24 -4.83 -9.40
C ALA A 40 8.90 -3.46 -9.51
N VAL A 41 8.09 -2.42 -9.67
CA VAL A 41 8.56 -1.05 -9.88
C VAL A 41 8.21 -0.18 -8.68
N ASP A 42 6.94 -0.18 -8.24
CA ASP A 42 6.44 0.71 -7.19
C ASP A 42 5.28 0.07 -6.41
N GLY A 43 5.02 0.56 -5.20
CA GLY A 43 3.93 0.11 -4.34
C GLY A 43 2.56 0.25 -5.01
N GLY A 44 1.73 -0.80 -4.95
CA GLY A 44 0.37 -0.74 -5.47
C GLY A 44 -0.14 -2.02 -6.12
N THR A 45 -1.09 -1.87 -7.03
CA THR A 45 -1.74 -2.98 -7.73
C THR A 45 -1.68 -2.81 -9.25
N ALA A 46 -1.31 -3.88 -9.95
CA ALA A 46 -1.37 -3.98 -11.40
C ALA A 46 -1.97 -5.33 -11.82
N SER A 47 -2.65 -5.37 -12.96
CA SER A 47 -3.06 -6.61 -13.62
C SER A 47 -2.11 -6.90 -14.76
N ILE A 48 -1.57 -8.11 -14.81
CA ILE A 48 -0.71 -8.60 -15.88
C ILE A 48 -1.50 -9.56 -16.75
N THR A 49 -1.59 -9.24 -18.04
CA THR A 49 -2.37 -10.02 -19.02
C THR A 49 -1.42 -10.73 -19.97
N ALA A 50 -1.65 -12.04 -20.15
CA ALA A 50 -1.04 -12.84 -21.22
C ALA A 50 -2.12 -13.11 -22.28
N LYS A 51 -1.81 -12.82 -23.53
CA LYS A 51 -2.68 -13.08 -24.69
C LYS A 51 -2.00 -14.07 -25.63
N SER A 52 -2.66 -15.19 -25.91
CA SER A 52 -2.21 -16.15 -26.92
C SER A 52 -2.46 -15.62 -28.34
N ILE A 53 -1.73 -16.16 -29.31
CA ILE A 53 -1.91 -15.83 -30.72
C ILE A 53 -3.33 -16.13 -31.22
N ASP A 54 -3.95 -17.19 -30.69
CA ASP A 54 -5.32 -17.61 -31.02
C ASP A 54 -6.39 -16.74 -30.34
N GLY A 55 -6.00 -15.69 -29.62
CA GLY A 55 -6.90 -14.70 -29.02
C GLY A 55 -7.33 -15.00 -27.58
N GLY A 56 -6.92 -16.13 -27.00
CA GLY A 56 -7.18 -16.45 -25.60
C GLY A 56 -6.43 -15.51 -24.65
N THR A 57 -7.05 -15.12 -23.54
CA THR A 57 -6.45 -14.21 -22.55
C THR A 57 -6.54 -14.77 -21.15
N VAL A 58 -5.49 -14.56 -20.36
CA VAL A 58 -5.48 -14.80 -18.91
C VAL A 58 -4.89 -13.58 -18.23
N ALA A 59 -5.39 -13.25 -17.04
CA ALA A 59 -4.92 -12.13 -16.25
C ALA A 59 -4.57 -12.56 -14.82
N CYS A 60 -3.49 -12.00 -14.28
CA CYS A 60 -3.06 -12.18 -12.89
C CYS A 60 -2.99 -10.83 -12.19
N LYS A 61 -3.60 -10.72 -11.01
CA LYS A 61 -3.49 -9.54 -10.16
C LYS A 61 -2.17 -9.60 -9.39
N VAL A 62 -1.31 -8.60 -9.60
CA VAL A 62 -0.05 -8.39 -8.90
C VAL A 62 -0.24 -7.28 -7.87
N ASN A 63 0.13 -7.55 -6.62
CA ASN A 63 0.20 -6.55 -5.56
C ASN A 63 1.66 -6.39 -5.16
N VAL A 64 2.22 -5.20 -5.36
CA VAL A 64 3.58 -4.85 -4.94
C VAL A 64 3.48 -4.16 -3.60
N SER A 65 4.12 -4.74 -2.58
CA SER A 65 4.15 -4.18 -1.24
C SER A 65 5.49 -3.52 -1.00
N VAL A 66 5.45 -2.28 -0.52
CA VAL A 66 6.62 -1.52 -0.08
C VAL A 66 6.47 -1.31 1.42
N PRO A 67 7.30 -1.92 2.27
CA PRO A 67 7.20 -1.73 3.71
C PRO A 67 7.57 -0.30 4.08
N ALA A 68 6.82 0.29 5.02
CA ALA A 68 7.24 1.52 5.67
C ALA A 68 8.54 1.27 6.43
N THR A 69 9.48 2.21 6.34
CA THR A 69 10.72 2.24 7.10
C THR A 69 10.79 3.43 8.07
N GLY A 70 9.80 4.32 8.02
CA GLY A 70 9.70 5.47 8.92
C GLY A 70 8.31 6.09 8.93
N ILE A 71 8.01 6.80 10.01
CA ILE A 71 6.78 7.59 10.18
C ILE A 71 7.13 8.91 10.86
N PHE A 72 6.57 10.00 10.36
CA PHE A 72 6.77 11.35 10.89
C PHE A 72 5.42 11.97 11.23
N LEU A 73 5.32 12.57 12.41
CA LEU A 73 4.12 13.25 12.88
C LEU A 73 4.34 14.77 12.81
N ASN A 74 3.34 15.51 12.34
CA ASN A 74 3.44 16.97 12.21
C ASN A 74 3.49 17.73 13.54
N MET A 75 2.97 17.15 14.61
CA MET A 75 2.88 17.76 15.95
C MET A 75 2.97 16.67 17.01
N THR A 76 3.82 16.84 18.02
CA THR A 76 3.98 15.90 19.14
C THR A 76 3.26 16.34 20.40
N ASP A 77 3.02 17.66 20.54
CA ASP A 77 2.42 18.27 21.73
C ASP A 77 1.32 19.24 21.31
N ILE A 78 0.13 19.06 21.89
CA ILE A 78 -1.06 19.85 21.58
C ILE A 78 -1.86 20.07 22.85
N VAL A 79 -2.30 21.31 23.08
CA VAL A 79 -3.30 21.65 24.08
C VAL A 79 -4.59 22.01 23.37
N LEU A 80 -5.70 21.42 23.79
CA LEU A 80 -7.04 21.64 23.23
C LEU A 80 -8.03 21.95 24.36
N GLN A 81 -9.03 22.78 24.08
CA GLN A 81 -10.19 22.93 24.94
C GLN A 81 -11.18 21.78 24.71
N THR A 82 -11.93 21.40 25.75
CA THR A 82 -12.95 20.35 25.63
C THR A 82 -13.92 20.63 24.50
N GLY A 83 -14.13 19.65 23.61
CA GLY A 83 -14.97 19.75 22.43
C GLY A 83 -14.23 20.19 21.16
N GLU A 84 -13.02 20.75 21.26
CA GLU A 84 -12.21 21.10 20.10
C GLU A 84 -11.73 19.88 19.34
N THR A 85 -11.51 20.07 18.04
CA THR A 85 -10.97 19.04 17.15
C THR A 85 -9.75 19.53 16.42
N ARG A 86 -8.83 18.63 16.11
CA ARG A 86 -7.63 18.92 15.32
C ARG A 86 -7.25 17.72 14.47
N SER A 87 -6.59 17.95 13.35
CA SER A 87 -6.08 16.86 12.51
C SER A 87 -4.59 16.67 12.76
N LEU A 88 -4.22 15.45 13.12
CA LEU A 88 -2.84 14.99 13.11
C LEU A 88 -2.53 14.41 11.73
N ASN A 89 -1.41 14.82 11.15
CA ASN A 89 -0.96 14.34 9.85
C ASN A 89 0.30 13.51 10.06
N ALA A 90 0.21 12.22 9.74
CA ALA A 90 1.35 11.31 9.72
C ALA A 90 1.83 11.12 8.27
N ARG A 91 3.14 11.23 8.06
CA ARG A 91 3.81 10.96 6.78
C ARG A 91 4.63 9.69 6.91
N VAL A 92 4.37 8.72 6.05
CA VAL A 92 5.11 7.46 5.99
C VAL A 92 6.24 7.57 4.97
N GLU A 93 7.37 6.95 5.29
CA GLU A 93 8.52 6.80 4.37
C GLU A 93 8.82 5.32 4.12
N PRO A 94 9.27 4.94 2.91
CA PRO A 94 9.35 5.80 1.74
C PRO A 94 7.96 6.24 1.25
N SER A 95 7.86 7.29 0.43
CA SER A 95 6.57 7.89 0.04
C SER A 95 5.62 6.95 -0.71
N ASP A 96 6.16 5.86 -1.26
CA ASP A 96 5.47 4.75 -1.93
C ASP A 96 5.15 3.57 -1.01
N ALA A 97 5.45 3.67 0.29
CA ALA A 97 5.10 2.66 1.26
C ALA A 97 3.61 2.32 1.21
N THR A 98 3.30 1.03 1.21
CA THR A 98 1.94 0.51 1.12
C THR A 98 1.31 0.25 2.50
N ASP A 99 2.09 0.37 3.57
CA ASP A 99 1.60 0.26 4.94
C ASP A 99 0.65 1.41 5.30
N LYS A 100 -0.48 1.08 5.92
CA LYS A 100 -1.46 2.06 6.36
C LYS A 100 -1.11 2.59 7.75
N VAL A 101 -1.31 3.90 7.95
CA VAL A 101 -1.26 4.51 9.28
C VAL A 101 -2.44 4.01 10.11
N GLN A 102 -2.15 3.55 11.31
CA GLN A 102 -3.11 3.16 12.33
C GLN A 102 -3.00 4.12 13.51
N TRP A 103 -4.15 4.63 13.94
CA TRP A 103 -4.24 5.59 15.04
C TRP A 103 -4.80 4.93 16.30
N SER A 104 -4.23 5.28 17.45
CA SER A 104 -4.73 4.86 18.76
C SER A 104 -4.59 5.98 19.78
N THR A 105 -5.39 5.92 20.84
CA THR A 105 -5.32 6.83 21.99
C THR A 105 -5.14 6.03 23.27
N SER A 106 -4.38 6.54 24.23
CA SER A 106 -4.23 5.90 25.55
C SER A 106 -5.49 6.03 26.41
N ASP A 107 -6.31 7.07 26.20
CA ASP A 107 -7.62 7.22 26.86
C ASP A 107 -8.62 7.96 25.96
N ALA A 108 -9.56 7.20 25.38
CA ALA A 108 -10.61 7.73 24.51
C ALA A 108 -11.64 8.62 25.23
N ARG A 109 -11.69 8.59 26.57
CA ARG A 109 -12.55 9.47 27.38
C ARG A 109 -11.94 10.85 27.54
N VAL A 110 -10.64 11.00 27.32
CA VAL A 110 -9.91 12.28 27.34
C VAL A 110 -9.78 12.82 25.92
N VAL A 111 -9.23 12.03 25.00
CA VAL A 111 -9.08 12.38 23.58
C VAL A 111 -9.42 11.17 22.71
N ALA A 112 -10.39 11.35 21.82
CA ALA A 112 -10.72 10.37 20.78
C ALA A 112 -9.94 10.68 19.49
N VAL A 113 -9.55 9.65 18.74
CA VAL A 113 -8.92 9.76 17.42
C VAL A 113 -9.64 8.85 16.43
N ASP A 114 -9.88 9.34 15.21
CA ASP A 114 -10.48 8.54 14.13
C ASP A 114 -9.43 7.92 13.19
N ARG A 115 -9.89 7.15 12.20
CA ARG A 115 -9.01 6.46 11.23
C ARG A 115 -8.21 7.41 10.33
N SER A 116 -8.61 8.67 10.23
CA SER A 116 -7.92 9.70 9.45
C SER A 116 -6.92 10.51 10.27
N GLY A 117 -6.83 10.28 11.58
CA GLY A 117 -5.98 11.07 12.48
C GLY A 117 -6.65 12.34 13.00
N LYS A 118 -7.97 12.49 12.82
CA LYS A 118 -8.70 13.60 13.44
C LYS A 118 -8.93 13.28 14.91
N ILE A 119 -8.42 14.14 15.78
CA ILE A 119 -8.60 14.07 17.21
C ILE A 119 -9.72 15.00 17.69
N ARG A 120 -10.40 14.60 18.77
CA ARG A 120 -11.39 15.41 19.48
C ARG A 120 -11.11 15.35 20.98
N ALA A 121 -10.99 16.51 21.61
CA ALA A 121 -10.96 16.61 23.08
C ALA A 121 -12.34 16.28 23.65
N VAL A 122 -12.41 15.26 24.48
CA VAL A 122 -13.66 14.74 25.06
C VAL A 122 -13.85 15.25 26.48
N ALA A 123 -12.80 15.26 27.30
CA ALA A 123 -12.82 15.74 28.67
C ALA A 123 -11.43 16.25 29.09
N GLY A 124 -11.37 16.94 30.23
CA GLY A 124 -10.11 17.38 30.82
C GLY A 124 -9.23 16.20 31.23
N GLY A 125 -7.93 16.29 30.95
CA GLY A 125 -6.95 15.25 31.25
C GLY A 125 -5.76 15.30 30.29
N SER A 126 -4.93 14.26 30.35
CA SER A 126 -3.83 14.04 29.39
C SER A 126 -3.95 12.63 28.82
N ALA A 127 -3.78 12.51 27.49
CA ALA A 127 -3.77 11.23 26.79
C ALA A 127 -2.77 11.31 25.64
N ALA A 128 -2.08 10.19 25.37
CA ALA A 128 -1.20 10.05 24.23
C ALA A 128 -1.99 9.57 23.02
N VAL A 129 -1.77 10.19 21.86
CA VAL A 129 -2.26 9.71 20.56
C VAL A 129 -1.07 9.18 19.77
N THR A 130 -1.16 7.94 19.30
CA THR A 130 -0.07 7.24 18.61
C THR A 130 -0.47 6.99 17.16
N ALA A 131 0.46 7.25 16.24
CA ALA A 131 0.37 6.86 14.83
C ALA A 131 1.37 5.73 14.58
N LYS A 132 0.91 4.62 14.00
CA LYS A 132 1.74 3.46 13.69
C LYS A 132 1.66 3.13 12.21
N ALA A 133 2.77 2.82 11.55
CA ALA A 133 2.79 2.30 10.18
C ALA A 133 3.82 1.17 10.07
N GLY A 134 3.40 0.02 9.53
CA GLY A 134 4.25 -1.18 9.48
C GLY A 134 4.74 -1.59 10.87
N ALA A 135 6.03 -1.87 11.00
CA ALA A 135 6.67 -2.25 12.26
C ALA A 135 6.97 -1.05 13.20
N PHE A 136 6.74 0.19 12.76
CA PHE A 136 7.15 1.42 13.45
C PHE A 136 5.99 2.07 14.19
N SER A 137 6.19 2.40 15.47
CA SER A 137 5.26 3.08 16.38
C SER A 137 5.88 4.30 17.02
#